data_AF-A0A6I3KRG6-F1
#
_entry.id   AF-A0A6I3KRG6-F1
#
_cell.length_a   1.000
_cell.length_b   1.000
_cell.length_c   1.000
_cell.angle_alpha   90.00
_cell.angle_beta   90.00
_cell.angle_gamma   90.00
#
_symmetry.space_group_name_H-M   'P 1'
#
loop_
_entity.id
_entity.type
_entity.pdbx_description
1 polymer ?
#
loop_
_entity_poly.entity_id
_entity_poly.type
_entity_poly.pdbx_seq_one_letter_code
_entity_poly.pdbx_strand_id
1 'polypeptide(L)'
;MQNTATALHTHFRRAAIEHAVIQVFGIAGHDLRRATRGRAKVALARQVAMYLAHVGCGMSLTETGRLFDRDRTTVAHACGIIEDRRDDPLFDRALDLLEWAVPALATRAVPTIATA
;
A
#
# COMPACT_ATOMS: atom_id res chain seq x y z
N MET A 1 -14.42 15.07 -14.88
CA MET A 1 -14.80 13.72 -15.36
C MET A 1 -13.59 12.81 -15.24
N GLN A 2 -13.50 11.99 -14.19
CA GLN A 2 -12.42 11.00 -14.07
C GLN A 2 -12.71 9.84 -15.05
N ASN A 3 -11.76 9.52 -15.92
CA ASN A 3 -11.88 8.49 -16.94
C ASN A 3 -12.04 7.09 -16.28
N THR A 4 -12.93 6.25 -16.81
CA THR A 4 -13.24 4.91 -16.25
C THR A 4 -11.99 4.01 -16.17
N ALA A 5 -11.07 4.14 -17.12
CA ALA A 5 -9.78 3.44 -17.11
C ALA A 5 -8.89 3.83 -15.92
N THR A 6 -8.88 5.11 -15.54
CA THR A 6 -8.12 5.61 -14.38
C THR A 6 -8.71 5.10 -13.07
N ALA A 7 -10.04 5.05 -12.95
CA ALA A 7 -10.72 4.53 -11.77
C ALA A 7 -10.43 3.03 -11.56
N LEU A 8 -10.47 2.23 -12.63
CA LEU A 8 -10.15 0.80 -12.59
C LEU A 8 -8.69 0.56 -12.18
N HIS A 9 -7.76 1.33 -12.73
CA HIS A 9 -6.34 1.23 -12.41
C HIS A 9 -6.07 1.55 -10.92
N THR A 10 -6.65 2.63 -10.40
CA THR A 10 -6.57 3.01 -8.98
C THR A 10 -7.15 1.93 -8.08
N HIS A 11 -8.30 1.36 -8.44
CA HIS A 11 -8.91 0.27 -7.67
C HIS A 11 -8.02 -0.97 -7.63
N PHE A 12 -7.47 -1.38 -8.78
CA PHE A 12 -6.56 -2.52 -8.88
C PHE A 12 -5.30 -2.31 -8.02
N ARG A 13 -4.67 -1.14 -8.09
CA ARG A 13 -3.50 -0.80 -7.27
C ARG A 13 -3.79 -0.91 -5.79
N ARG A 14 -4.90 -0.31 -5.33
CA ARG A 14 -5.33 -0.40 -3.92
C ARG A 14 -5.52 -1.87 -3.51
N ALA A 15 -6.23 -2.65 -4.33
CA ALA A 15 -6.51 -4.05 -4.03
C ALA A 15 -5.23 -4.89 -3.92
N ALA A 16 -4.26 -4.70 -4.82
CA ALA A 16 -2.99 -5.40 -4.79
C ALA A 16 -2.18 -5.10 -3.51
N ILE A 17 -2.06 -3.82 -3.16
CA ILE A 17 -1.35 -3.38 -1.95
C ILE A 17 -2.04 -3.93 -0.69
N GLU A 18 -3.35 -3.74 -0.58
CA GLU A 18 -4.11 -4.23 0.56
C GLU A 18 -4.02 -5.76 0.71
N HIS A 19 -4.07 -6.51 -0.40
CA HIS A 19 -3.95 -7.96 -0.38
C HIS A 19 -2.59 -8.42 0.18
N ALA A 20 -1.49 -7.85 -0.30
CA ALA A 20 -0.15 -8.17 0.20
C ALA A 20 -0.03 -7.89 1.72
N VAL A 21 -0.53 -6.74 2.16
CA VAL A 21 -0.52 -6.35 3.58
C VAL A 21 -1.40 -7.27 4.42
N ILE A 22 -2.61 -7.62 3.95
CA ILE A 22 -3.52 -8.54 4.63
C ILE A 22 -2.86 -9.89 4.89
N GLN A 23 -2.17 -10.44 3.88
CA GLN A 23 -1.49 -11.73 3.99
C GLN A 23 -0.34 -11.68 5.00
N VAL A 24 0.56 -10.68 4.89
CA VAL A 24 1.72 -10.58 5.79
C VAL A 24 1.32 -10.27 7.22
N PHE A 25 0.34 -9.39 7.43
CA PHE A 25 -0.10 -9.01 8.76
C PHE A 25 -1.17 -9.94 9.34
N GLY A 26 -1.71 -10.89 8.58
CA GLY A 26 -2.74 -11.83 9.04
C GLY A 26 -3.93 -11.10 9.68
N ILE A 27 -4.49 -10.11 9.00
CA ILE A 27 -5.65 -9.33 9.44
C ILE A 27 -6.84 -9.55 8.50
N ALA A 28 -8.07 -9.30 8.95
CA ALA A 28 -9.22 -9.37 8.06
C ALA A 28 -9.26 -8.15 7.12
N GLY A 29 -9.55 -8.36 5.83
CA GLY A 29 -9.57 -7.25 4.86
C GLY A 29 -10.59 -6.16 5.17
N HIS A 30 -11.72 -6.50 5.79
CA HIS A 30 -12.70 -5.52 6.24
C HIS A 30 -12.17 -4.62 7.36
N ASP A 31 -11.24 -5.10 8.18
CA ASP A 31 -10.63 -4.30 9.24
C ASP A 31 -9.72 -3.24 8.64
N LEU A 32 -8.94 -3.57 7.61
CA LEU A 32 -8.03 -2.60 6.97
C LEU A 32 -8.76 -1.36 6.43
N ARG A 33 -10.00 -1.54 5.94
CA ARG A 33 -10.82 -0.46 5.35
C ARG A 33 -11.67 0.33 6.35
N ARG A 34 -11.81 -0.12 7.60
CA ARG A 34 -12.59 0.59 8.63
C ARG A 34 -11.91 1.89 9.05
N ALA A 35 -12.71 2.92 9.35
CA ALA A 35 -12.21 4.22 9.81
C ALA A 35 -11.78 4.26 11.30
N THR A 36 -12.10 3.22 12.08
CA THR A 36 -11.83 3.20 13.52
C THR A 36 -10.36 2.93 13.83
N ARG A 37 -9.88 3.53 14.93
CA ARG A 37 -8.49 3.39 15.44
C ARG A 37 -8.09 1.91 15.58
N GLY A 38 -9.06 1.03 15.89
CA GLY A 38 -8.93 -0.42 15.80
C GLY A 38 -7.87 -1.01 16.73
N ARG A 39 -7.56 -2.29 16.55
CA ARG A 39 -6.42 -2.96 17.23
C ARG A 39 -5.10 -2.42 16.65
N ALA A 40 -4.06 -2.30 17.48
CA ALA A 40 -2.76 -1.76 17.08
C ALA A 40 -2.19 -2.42 15.80
N LYS A 41 -2.37 -3.74 15.67
CA LYS A 41 -1.97 -4.51 14.46
C LYS A 41 -2.63 -4.01 13.17
N VAL A 42 -3.90 -3.63 13.23
CA VAL A 42 -4.65 -3.11 12.07
C VAL A 42 -4.20 -1.68 11.74
N ALA A 43 -3.92 -0.85 12.74
CA ALA A 43 -3.40 0.49 12.53
C ALA A 43 -2.02 0.43 11.83
N LEU A 44 -1.13 -0.43 12.30
CA LEU A 44 0.17 -0.68 11.67
C LEU A 44 0.03 -1.15 10.22
N ALA A 45 -0.86 -2.12 9.97
CA ALA A 45 -1.10 -2.60 8.61
C ALA A 45 -1.56 -1.46 7.66
N ARG A 46 -2.42 -0.55 8.12
CA ARG A 46 -2.81 0.64 7.32
C ARG A 46 -1.63 1.57 7.05
N GLN A 47 -0.78 1.78 8.04
CA GLN A 47 0.44 2.59 7.88
C GLN A 47 1.38 1.96 6.85
N VAL A 48 1.59 0.65 6.92
CA VAL A 48 2.40 -0.10 5.95
C VAL A 48 1.79 -0.04 4.54
N ALA A 49 0.47 -0.18 4.40
CA ALA A 49 -0.19 -0.05 3.09
C ALA A 49 0.05 1.34 2.46
N MET A 50 -0.05 2.41 3.26
CA MET A 50 0.25 3.77 2.80
C MET A 50 1.73 3.96 2.46
N TYR A 51 2.62 3.41 3.28
CA TYR A 51 4.07 3.45 3.05
C TYR A 51 4.45 2.75 1.73
N LEU A 52 3.96 1.53 1.49
CA LEU A 52 4.23 0.77 0.27
C LEU A 52 3.67 1.44 -0.98
N ALA A 53 2.57 2.17 -0.87
CA ALA A 53 2.05 2.97 -1.99
C ALA A 53 2.97 4.15 -2.32
N HIS A 54 3.50 4.84 -1.30
CA HIS A 54 4.38 5.97 -1.48
C HIS A 54 5.80 5.55 -1.90
N VAL A 55 6.46 4.75 -1.06
CA VAL A 55 7.87 4.37 -1.19
C VAL A 55 8.04 3.25 -2.21
N GLY A 56 7.36 2.11 -2.01
CA GLY A 56 7.48 0.97 -2.93
C GLY A 56 6.92 1.26 -4.33
N CYS A 57 5.73 1.85 -4.41
CA CYS A 57 5.04 2.09 -5.69
C CYS A 57 5.28 3.49 -6.29
N GLY A 58 6.10 4.33 -5.65
CA GLY A 58 6.49 5.66 -6.15
C GLY A 58 5.36 6.68 -6.26
N MET A 59 4.22 6.49 -5.60
CA MET A 59 3.12 7.46 -5.64
C MET A 59 3.47 8.69 -4.80
N SER A 60 3.00 9.88 -5.16
CA SER A 60 3.11 11.03 -4.27
C SER A 60 2.27 10.84 -2.99
N LEU A 61 2.58 11.59 -1.92
CA LEU A 61 1.77 11.61 -0.68
C LEU A 61 0.30 11.95 -0.96
N THR A 62 0.05 12.86 -1.91
CA THR A 62 -1.30 13.27 -2.31
C THR A 62 -2.04 12.16 -3.06
N GLU A 63 -1.38 11.46 -3.98
CA GLU A 63 -2.00 10.33 -4.69
C GLU A 63 -2.27 9.16 -3.74
N THR A 64 -1.34 8.88 -2.83
CA THR A 64 -1.50 7.86 -1.79
C THR A 64 -2.66 8.21 -0.86
N GLY A 65 -2.77 9.48 -0.44
CA GLY A 65 -3.89 9.95 0.37
C GLY A 65 -5.23 9.73 -0.33
N ARG A 66 -5.32 10.09 -1.62
CA ARG A 66 -6.51 9.83 -2.44
C ARG A 66 -6.81 8.34 -2.58
N LEU A 67 -5.79 7.48 -2.71
CA LEU A 67 -5.96 6.03 -2.84
C LEU A 67 -6.64 5.41 -1.60
N PHE A 68 -6.27 5.89 -0.41
CA PHE A 68 -6.74 5.35 0.88
C PHE A 68 -7.78 6.23 1.60
N ASP A 69 -8.30 7.26 0.93
CA ASP A 69 -9.27 8.22 1.50
C ASP A 69 -8.72 8.92 2.76
N ARG A 70 -7.46 9.37 2.72
CA ARG A 70 -6.73 10.04 3.81
C ARG A 70 -6.09 11.33 3.36
N ASP A 71 -5.84 12.23 4.31
CA ASP A 71 -5.06 13.44 4.05
C ASP A 71 -3.59 13.11 3.79
N ARG A 72 -2.92 13.89 2.94
CA ARG A 72 -1.49 13.71 2.62
C ARG A 72 -0.59 13.76 3.86
N THR A 73 -0.96 14.52 4.90
CA THR A 73 -0.24 14.58 6.17
C THR A 73 -0.39 13.30 7.00
N THR A 74 -1.52 12.60 6.86
CA THR A 74 -1.71 11.26 7.46
C THR A 74 -0.77 10.25 6.81
N VAL A 75 -0.60 10.33 5.48
CA VAL A 75 0.35 9.48 4.75
C VAL A 75 1.78 9.80 5.17
N ALA A 76 2.15 11.08 5.24
CA ALA A 76 3.49 11.50 5.68
C ALA A 76 3.79 11.01 7.10
N HIS A 77 2.83 11.17 8.02
CA HIS A 77 2.94 10.65 9.38
C HIS A 77 3.08 9.13 9.41
N ALA A 78 2.30 8.40 8.61
CA ALA A 78 2.44 6.96 8.50
C ALA A 78 3.84 6.56 7.98
N CYS A 79 4.38 7.27 6.99
CA CYS A 79 5.73 6.99 6.50
C CYS A 79 6.78 7.18 7.60
N GLY A 80 6.72 8.29 8.35
CA GLY A 80 7.62 8.50 9.48
C GLY A 80 7.56 7.37 10.51
N ILE A 81 6.36 6.92 10.90
CA ILE A 81 6.19 5.80 11.84
C ILE A 81 6.80 4.49 11.32
N ILE A 82 6.74 4.25 10.00
CA ILE A 82 7.31 3.05 9.40
C ILE A 82 8.84 3.14 9.31
N GLU A 83 9.38 4.30 8.93
CA GLU A 83 10.83 4.54 8.93
C GLU A 83 11.42 4.39 10.33
N ASP A 84 10.80 4.98 11.35
CA ASP A 84 11.23 4.83 12.76
C ASP A 84 11.21 3.35 13.20
N ARG A 85 10.38 2.50 12.57
CA ARG A 85 10.24 1.09 12.92
C ARG A 85 11.18 0.19 12.13
N ARG A 86 11.78 0.66 11.04
CA ARG A 86 12.83 -0.05 10.29
C ARG A 86 14.12 -0.25 11.11
N ASP A 87 14.24 0.38 12.27
CA ASP A 87 15.27 0.06 13.27
C ASP A 87 15.20 -1.39 13.79
N ASP A 88 14.04 -2.07 13.67
CA ASP A 88 13.91 -3.51 13.94
C ASP A 88 14.29 -4.33 12.69
N PRO A 89 15.40 -5.10 12.71
CA PRO A 89 15.88 -5.83 11.52
C PRO A 89 14.91 -6.87 10.97
N LEU A 90 14.03 -7.44 11.80
CA LEU A 90 13.04 -8.40 11.34
C LEU A 90 11.92 -7.70 10.58
N PHE A 91 11.52 -6.52 11.06
CA PHE A 91 10.52 -5.69 10.42
C PHE A 91 11.05 -5.09 9.11
N ASP A 92 12.27 -4.58 9.14
CA ASP A 92 12.98 -4.01 7.99
C ASP A 92 13.05 -5.00 6.82
N ARG A 93 13.52 -6.22 7.10
CA ARG A 93 13.59 -7.27 6.08
C ARG A 93 12.23 -7.68 5.53
N ALA A 94 11.19 -7.69 6.36
CA ALA A 94 9.84 -7.98 5.89
C ALA A 94 9.30 -6.86 4.97
N LEU A 95 9.63 -5.61 5.28
CA LEU A 95 9.30 -4.45 4.45
C LEU A 95 10.04 -4.48 3.12
N ASP A 96 11.33 -4.79 3.09
CA ASP A 96 12.10 -4.89 1.84
C ASP A 96 11.49 -5.90 0.87
N LEU A 97 11.06 -7.06 1.37
CA LEU A 97 10.37 -8.07 0.56
C LEU A 97 9.04 -7.54 0.00
N LEU A 98 8.28 -6.80 0.80
CA LEU A 98 7.03 -6.19 0.36
C LEU A 98 7.27 -5.06 -0.65
N GLU A 99 8.28 -4.22 -0.46
CA GLU A 99 8.66 -3.16 -1.40
C GLU A 99 9.11 -3.71 -2.75
N TRP A 100 9.77 -4.87 -2.76
CA TRP A 100 10.13 -5.54 -4.00
C TRP A 100 8.90 -6.16 -4.69
N ALA A 101 8.03 -6.85 -3.95
CA ALA A 101 6.93 -7.62 -4.52
C ALA A 101 5.72 -6.77 -4.92
N VAL A 102 5.35 -5.78 -4.11
CA VAL A 102 4.10 -5.02 -4.27
C VAL A 102 4.03 -4.22 -5.57
N PRO A 103 5.10 -3.55 -6.04
CA PRO A 103 5.07 -2.84 -7.32
C PRO A 103 4.79 -3.77 -8.50
N ALA A 104 5.33 -4.99 -8.48
CA ALA A 104 5.06 -6.01 -9.51
C ALA A 104 3.59 -6.47 -9.49
N LEU A 105 2.97 -6.55 -8.30
CA LEU A 105 1.55 -6.89 -8.16
C LEU A 105 0.62 -5.72 -8.52
N ALA A 106 1.02 -4.48 -8.21
CA ALA A 106 0.22 -3.29 -8.39
C ALA A 106 0.26 -2.75 -9.84
N THR A 107 1.28 -3.12 -10.61
CA THR A 107 1.35 -2.81 -12.04
C THR A 107 0.51 -3.81 -12.84
N ARG A 108 -0.47 -3.30 -13.58
CA ARG A 108 -1.21 -4.11 -14.54
C ARG A 108 -0.37 -4.27 -15.80
N ALA A 109 0.67 -5.11 -15.76
CA ALA A 109 1.36 -5.52 -16.98
C ALA A 109 0.46 -6.52 -17.72
N VAL A 110 -0.16 -6.09 -18.82
CA VAL A 110 -0.44 -7.05 -19.90
C VAL A 110 0.95 -7.39 -20.45
N PRO A 111 1.43 -8.64 -20.35
CA PRO A 111 2.63 -9.00 -21.08
C PRO A 111 2.33 -8.79 -22.56
N THR A 112 2.95 -7.79 -23.18
CA THR A 112 3.08 -7.77 -24.64
C THR A 112 3.95 -8.96 -24.97
N ILE A 113 3.33 -10.09 -25.27
CA ILE A 113 4.02 -11.19 -25.92
C ILE A 113 4.42 -10.61 -27.27
N ALA A 114 5.69 -10.20 -27.40
CA ALA A 114 6.28 -9.91 -28.68
C ALA A 114 6.33 -11.23 -29.44
N THR A 115 5.31 -11.49 -30.26
CA THR A 115 5.32 -12.57 -31.22
C THR A 115 6.33 -12.17 -32.30
N ALA A 116 7.47 -12.86 -32.33
CA ALA A 116 8.37 -12.92 -33.47
C ALA A 116 8.22 -14.28 -34.15
#